data_AF-A0A0D5YRW3-F1
#
_entry.id   AF-A0A0D5YRW3-F1
#
_cell.length_a   1.000
_cell.length_b   1.000
_cell.length_c   1.000
_cell.angle_alpha   90.00
_cell.angle_beta   90.00
_cell.angle_gamma   90.00
#
_symmetry.space_group_name_H-M   'P 1'
#
loop_
_entity.id
_entity.type
_entity.pdbx_description
1 polymer ?
#
loop_
_entity_poly.entity_id
_entity_poly.type
_entity_poly.pdbx_seq_one_letter_code
_entity_poly.pdbx_strand_id
1 'polypeptide(L)'
;MLQIGCDQICNFAHKALQMLKKGSKLYSILTGSCPRCHQESMYVNHNPYKISSLFEMHEKCANCGLKYKMEPSFFYGAMYVSYAVGVAFAVAVFVISFLFIGTSLKNTFFAIIGTLVVFMPVIIRLSRNIWINFFVKFDATKISNQSA
;
A
#
# COMPACT_ATOMS: atom_id res chain seq x y z
N MET A 1 14.82 -24.52 -19.74
CA MET A 1 13.65 -23.64 -19.48
C MET A 1 13.19 -23.66 -18.01
N LEU A 2 13.35 -24.76 -17.25
CA LEU A 2 12.96 -24.81 -15.83
C LEU A 2 13.97 -24.18 -14.84
N GLN A 3 15.29 -24.18 -15.11
CA GLN A 3 16.28 -23.58 -14.18
C GLN A 3 16.18 -22.05 -14.07
N ILE A 4 15.94 -21.34 -15.19
CA ILE A 4 15.92 -19.86 -15.24
C ILE A 4 14.78 -19.29 -14.36
N GLY A 5 13.66 -20.02 -14.22
CA GLY A 5 12.54 -19.61 -13.37
C GLY A 5 12.87 -19.65 -11.88
N CYS A 6 13.61 -20.68 -11.41
CA CYS A 6 13.92 -20.84 -9.99
C CYS A 6 14.89 -19.75 -9.49
N ASP A 7 15.89 -19.37 -10.30
CA ASP A 7 16.86 -18.34 -9.94
C ASP A 7 16.25 -16.93 -9.97
N GLN A 8 15.34 -16.64 -10.91
CA GLN A 8 14.59 -15.38 -10.93
C GLN A 8 13.62 -15.27 -9.74
N ILE A 9 12.94 -16.36 -9.40
CA ILE A 9 12.01 -16.39 -8.26
C ILE A 9 12.77 -16.25 -6.94
N CYS A 10 13.92 -16.91 -6.78
CA CYS A 10 14.73 -16.82 -5.56
C CYS A 10 15.36 -15.43 -5.39
N ASN A 11 15.90 -14.83 -6.46
CA ASN A 11 16.38 -13.44 -6.44
C ASN A 11 15.25 -12.43 -6.24
N PHE A 12 14.07 -12.63 -6.84
CA PHE A 12 12.89 -11.79 -6.61
C PHE A 12 12.39 -11.92 -5.17
N ALA A 13 12.31 -13.12 -4.62
CA ALA A 13 11.92 -13.38 -3.24
C ALA A 13 12.91 -12.75 -2.25
N HIS A 14 14.22 -12.88 -2.49
CA HIS A 14 15.25 -12.28 -1.64
C HIS A 14 15.21 -10.74 -1.71
N LYS A 15 15.02 -10.16 -2.90
CA LYS A 15 14.87 -8.71 -3.10
C LYS A 15 13.54 -8.19 -2.53
N ALA A 16 12.45 -8.95 -2.64
CA ALA A 16 11.16 -8.66 -2.03
C ALA A 16 11.23 -8.71 -0.50
N LEU A 17 11.94 -9.69 0.08
CA LEU A 17 12.22 -9.78 1.52
C LEU A 17 13.06 -8.60 2.01
N GLN A 18 14.06 -8.15 1.24
CA GLN A 18 14.81 -6.93 1.57
C GLN A 18 13.95 -5.66 1.47
N MET A 19 13.01 -5.60 0.52
CA MET A 19 12.07 -4.50 0.37
C MET A 19 11.01 -4.44 1.49
N LEU A 20 10.78 -5.56 2.21
CA LEU A 20 9.87 -5.65 3.35
C LEU A 20 10.55 -5.42 4.71
N LYS A 21 11.85 -5.06 4.75
CA LYS A 21 12.50 -4.72 6.02
C LYS A 21 11.96 -3.42 6.63
N LYS A 22 11.78 -3.44 7.95
CA LYS A 22 11.44 -2.26 8.76
C LYS A 22 12.50 -1.17 8.50
N GLY A 23 12.08 -0.08 7.85
CA GLY A 23 12.93 1.05 7.45
C GLY A 23 12.88 1.38 5.95
N SER A 24 12.27 0.52 5.13
CA SER A 24 12.01 0.81 3.72
C SER A 24 10.68 1.58 3.54
N LYS A 25 10.61 2.47 2.54
CA LYS A 25 9.35 3.16 2.20
C LYS A 25 8.22 2.18 1.86
N LEU A 26 8.54 1.05 1.23
CA LEU A 26 7.54 0.05 0.85
C LEU A 26 6.90 -0.62 2.06
N TYR A 27 7.65 -0.81 3.15
CA TYR A 27 7.10 -1.35 4.38
C TYR A 27 5.96 -0.49 4.93
N SER A 28 6.18 0.83 5.09
CA SER A 28 5.14 1.74 5.61
C SER A 28 3.98 1.92 4.62
N ILE A 29 4.25 1.86 3.32
CA ILE A 29 3.23 1.90 2.27
C ILE A 29 2.26 0.73 2.39
N LEU A 30 2.77 -0.49 2.52
CA LEU A 30 1.96 -1.71 2.54
C LEU A 30 1.26 -1.94 3.89
N THR A 31 1.94 -1.63 5.00
CA THR A 31 1.41 -1.86 6.35
C THR A 31 0.53 -0.73 6.87
N GLY A 32 0.61 0.46 6.27
CA GLY A 32 -0.01 1.67 6.82
C GLY A 32 0.63 2.14 8.12
N SER A 33 1.89 1.77 8.35
CA SER A 33 2.67 2.29 9.47
C SER A 33 3.09 3.74 9.27
N CYS A 34 3.43 4.41 10.36
CA CYS A 34 3.98 5.77 10.34
C CYS A 34 5.11 5.88 9.30
N PRO A 35 5.06 6.77 8.31
CA PRO A 35 6.05 6.88 7.23
C PRO A 35 7.42 7.38 7.73
N ARG A 36 7.48 7.97 8.92
CA ARG A 36 8.70 8.54 9.49
C ARG A 36 9.46 7.54 10.36
N CYS A 37 8.80 6.88 11.31
CA CYS A 37 9.46 6.01 12.30
C CYS A 37 9.08 4.53 12.20
N HIS A 38 8.00 4.19 11.47
CA HIS A 38 7.50 2.82 11.27
C HIS A 38 7.14 2.07 12.59
N GLN A 39 6.93 2.77 13.70
CA GLN A 39 6.69 2.14 15.02
C GLN A 39 5.21 1.90 15.34
N GLU A 40 4.29 2.59 14.68
CA GLU A 40 2.85 2.42 14.92
C GLU A 40 2.06 2.50 13.61
N SER A 41 0.80 2.07 13.63
CA SER A 41 -0.14 2.25 12.52
C SER A 41 -0.69 3.67 12.51
N MET A 42 -0.86 4.25 11.33
CA MET A 42 -1.51 5.56 11.21
C MET A 42 -3.04 5.48 11.38
N TYR A 43 -3.62 4.30 11.13
CA TYR A 43 -5.06 4.07 11.12
C TYR A 43 -5.55 3.58 12.47
N VAL A 44 -6.69 4.12 12.92
CA VAL A 44 -7.33 3.67 14.17
C VAL A 44 -7.77 2.21 14.06
N ASN A 45 -8.27 1.81 12.90
CA ASN A 45 -8.63 0.43 12.62
C ASN A 45 -7.68 -0.21 11.61
N HIS A 46 -7.05 -1.31 11.97
CA HIS A 46 -6.14 -2.03 11.07
C HIS A 46 -6.86 -2.66 9.87
N ASN A 47 -8.11 -3.09 10.01
CA ASN A 47 -8.86 -3.74 8.94
C ASN A 47 -9.39 -2.71 7.91
N PRO A 48 -8.94 -2.75 6.64
CA PRO A 48 -9.44 -1.84 5.60
C PRO A 48 -10.90 -2.12 5.22
N TYR A 49 -11.41 -3.33 5.44
CA TYR A 49 -12.79 -3.68 5.06
C TYR A 49 -13.85 -3.13 6.02
N LYS A 50 -13.45 -2.54 7.16
CA LYS A 50 -14.36 -1.80 8.03
C LYS A 50 -14.58 -0.39 7.48
N ILE A 51 -15.51 -0.27 6.53
CA ILE A 51 -15.75 0.94 5.73
C ILE A 51 -16.02 2.18 6.59
N SER A 52 -16.72 2.03 7.72
CA SER A 52 -17.02 3.15 8.64
C SER A 52 -15.77 3.85 9.19
N SER A 53 -14.66 3.12 9.32
CA SER A 53 -13.38 3.61 9.86
C SER A 53 -12.26 3.56 8.81
N LEU A 54 -12.61 3.50 7.51
CA LEU A 54 -11.64 3.34 6.43
C LEU A 54 -10.61 4.49 6.40
N PHE A 55 -11.11 5.71 6.62
CA PHE A 55 -10.35 6.96 6.62
C PHE A 55 -9.93 7.44 8.01
N GLU A 56 -10.32 6.70 9.05
CA GLU A 56 -10.09 7.11 10.42
C GLU A 56 -8.62 6.88 10.81
N MET A 57 -7.94 7.98 11.16
CA MET A 57 -6.51 8.01 11.46
C MET A 57 -6.28 8.69 12.81
N HIS A 58 -5.23 8.27 13.50
CA HIS A 58 -4.75 8.96 14.69
C HIS A 58 -4.37 10.41 14.35
N GLU A 59 -4.44 11.33 15.31
CA GLU A 59 -4.11 12.73 15.02
C GLU A 59 -2.61 12.93 14.80
N LYS A 60 -1.82 12.26 15.64
CA LYS A 60 -0.36 12.26 15.62
C LYS A 60 0.17 10.87 15.96
N CYS A 61 1.37 10.60 15.48
CA CYS A 61 2.23 9.51 15.88
C CYS A 61 2.56 9.65 17.37
N ALA A 62 2.21 8.68 18.21
CA ALA A 62 2.62 8.59 19.60
C ALA A 62 4.15 8.50 19.75
N ASN A 63 4.86 7.88 18.81
CA ASN A 63 6.31 7.66 18.94
C ASN A 63 7.19 8.82 18.44
N CYS A 64 6.85 9.44 17.29
CA CYS A 64 7.68 10.50 16.69
C CYS A 64 6.99 11.86 16.56
N GLY A 65 5.72 11.96 16.99
CA GLY A 65 4.96 13.22 16.99
C GLY A 65 4.48 13.70 15.61
N LEU A 66 4.70 12.92 14.54
CA LEU A 66 4.23 13.27 13.21
C LEU A 66 2.69 13.40 13.18
N LYS A 67 2.19 14.57 12.82
CA LYS A 67 0.74 14.81 12.61
C LYS A 67 0.26 14.06 11.36
N TYR A 68 -0.65 13.10 11.50
CA TYR A 68 -1.20 12.34 10.38
C TYR A 68 -2.43 13.03 9.76
N LYS A 69 -3.29 13.63 10.60
CA LYS A 69 -4.42 14.45 10.16
C LYS A 69 -3.90 15.77 9.59
N MET A 70 -3.34 15.69 8.39
CA MET A 70 -3.09 16.83 7.52
C MET A 70 -4.43 17.35 7.00
N GLU A 71 -4.45 18.58 6.51
CA GLU A 71 -5.67 19.20 5.99
C GLU A 71 -6.37 18.27 4.97
N PRO A 72 -7.71 18.18 4.97
CA PRO A 72 -8.44 17.28 4.06
C PRO A 72 -8.03 17.45 2.60
N SER A 73 -7.68 18.68 2.21
CA SER A 73 -7.17 19.06 0.90
C SER A 73 -5.89 18.32 0.49
N PHE A 74 -5.01 17.99 1.44
CA PHE A 74 -3.78 17.25 1.19
C PHE A 74 -4.07 15.87 0.57
N PHE A 75 -5.19 15.24 0.94
CA PHE A 75 -5.54 13.91 0.47
C PHE A 75 -6.22 13.88 -0.90
N TYR A 76 -6.49 15.03 -1.54
CA TYR A 76 -6.94 15.04 -2.93
C TYR A 76 -5.90 14.44 -3.87
N GLY A 77 -4.60 14.63 -3.59
CA GLY A 77 -3.53 13.97 -4.34
C GLY A 77 -3.58 12.44 -4.23
N ALA A 78 -3.91 11.92 -3.05
CA ALA A 78 -4.09 10.48 -2.84
C ALA A 78 -5.26 9.89 -3.66
N MET A 79 -6.23 10.71 -4.05
CA MET A 79 -7.31 10.30 -4.96
C MET A 79 -6.76 10.00 -6.36
N TYR A 80 -5.89 10.86 -6.89
CA TYR A 80 -5.23 10.62 -8.19
C TYR A 80 -4.33 9.38 -8.14
N VAL A 81 -3.63 9.15 -7.03
CA VAL A 81 -2.86 7.92 -6.82
C VAL A 81 -3.78 6.69 -6.84
N SER A 82 -4.98 6.78 -6.26
CA SER A 82 -5.98 5.70 -6.26
C SER A 82 -6.39 5.28 -7.66
N TYR A 83 -6.48 6.23 -8.59
CA TYR A 83 -6.73 5.92 -9.99
C TYR A 83 -5.58 5.09 -10.60
N ALA A 84 -4.33 5.52 -10.42
CA ALA A 84 -3.17 4.78 -10.94
C ALA A 84 -3.05 3.37 -10.32
N VAL A 85 -3.28 3.24 -9.01
CA VAL A 85 -3.29 1.94 -8.33
C VAL A 85 -4.44 1.07 -8.85
N GLY A 86 -5.64 1.61 -9.02
CA GLY A 86 -6.77 0.88 -9.59
C GLY A 86 -6.49 0.36 -11.00
N VAL A 87 -5.88 1.19 -11.86
CA VAL A 87 -5.44 0.77 -13.20
C VAL A 87 -4.42 -0.37 -13.11
N ALA A 88 -3.47 -0.32 -12.18
CA ALA A 88 -2.51 -1.40 -11.99
C ALA A 88 -3.18 -2.73 -11.62
N PHE A 89 -4.18 -2.70 -10.73
CA PHE A 89 -5.00 -3.89 -10.40
C PHE A 89 -5.77 -4.40 -11.62
N ALA A 90 -6.42 -3.51 -12.37
CA ALA A 90 -7.18 -3.88 -13.57
C ALA A 90 -6.29 -4.53 -14.64
N VAL A 91 -5.12 -3.94 -14.92
CA VAL A 91 -4.15 -4.48 -15.87
C VAL A 91 -3.61 -5.83 -15.41
N ALA A 92 -3.30 -5.99 -14.12
CA ALA A 92 -2.84 -7.26 -13.58
C ALA A 92 -3.90 -8.37 -13.78
N VAL A 93 -5.16 -8.09 -13.45
CA VAL A 93 -6.26 -9.05 -13.64
C VAL A 93 -6.50 -9.35 -15.12
N PHE A 94 -6.42 -8.35 -15.99
CA PHE A 94 -6.56 -8.54 -17.43
C PHE A 94 -5.48 -9.48 -17.97
N VAL A 95 -4.22 -9.22 -17.64
CA VAL A 95 -3.08 -10.04 -18.06
C VAL A 95 -3.24 -11.47 -17.54
N ILE A 96 -3.55 -11.66 -16.26
CA ILE A 96 -3.71 -13.00 -15.67
C ILE A 96 -4.89 -13.75 -16.30
N SER A 97 -6.07 -13.12 -16.39
CA SER A 97 -7.28 -13.81 -16.84
C SER A 97 -7.29 -14.05 -18.34
N PHE A 98 -6.93 -13.04 -19.13
CA PHE A 98 -7.01 -13.12 -20.59
C PHE A 98 -5.78 -13.77 -21.21
N LEU A 99 -4.56 -13.45 -20.76
CA LEU A 99 -3.34 -13.96 -21.39
C LEU A 99 -2.85 -15.27 -20.79
N PHE A 100 -2.96 -15.47 -19.47
CA PHE A 100 -2.48 -16.71 -18.83
C PHE A 100 -3.55 -17.79 -18.74
N ILE A 101 -4.77 -17.46 -18.33
CA ILE A 101 -5.87 -18.42 -18.20
C ILE A 101 -6.61 -18.62 -19.54
N GLY A 102 -6.60 -17.61 -20.42
CA GLY A 102 -7.29 -17.66 -21.70
C GLY A 102 -8.82 -17.53 -21.60
N THR A 103 -9.33 -16.86 -20.56
CA THR A 103 -10.78 -16.68 -20.40
C THR A 103 -11.37 -15.74 -21.46
N SER A 104 -12.68 -15.86 -21.70
CA SER A 104 -13.39 -14.95 -22.62
C SER A 104 -13.29 -13.50 -22.15
N LEU A 105 -13.32 -12.56 -23.11
CA LEU A 105 -13.21 -11.12 -22.83
C LEU A 105 -14.31 -10.62 -21.87
N LYS A 106 -15.52 -11.17 -21.98
CA LYS A 106 -16.64 -10.87 -21.07
C LYS A 106 -16.32 -11.29 -19.63
N ASN A 107 -15.80 -12.51 -19.45
CA ASN A 107 -15.46 -13.02 -18.10
C ASN A 107 -14.30 -12.23 -17.49
N THR A 108 -13.27 -11.90 -18.29
CA THR A 108 -12.17 -11.03 -17.84
C THR A 108 -12.69 -9.67 -17.39
N PHE A 109 -13.63 -9.07 -18.11
CA PHE A 109 -14.22 -7.79 -17.73
C PHE A 109 -14.96 -7.86 -16.39
N PHE A 110 -15.76 -8.90 -16.17
CA PHE A 110 -16.41 -9.12 -14.87
C PHE A 110 -15.39 -9.37 -13.74
N ALA A 111 -14.29 -10.08 -14.02
CA ALA A 111 -13.21 -10.29 -13.06
C ALA A 111 -12.53 -8.98 -12.66
N ILE A 112 -12.29 -8.08 -13.62
CA ILE A 112 -11.73 -6.74 -13.34
C ILE A 112 -12.67 -5.95 -12.43
N ILE A 113 -13.95 -5.86 -12.77
CA ILE A 113 -14.94 -5.14 -11.96
C ILE A 113 -15.02 -5.74 -10.54
N GLY A 114 -15.14 -7.06 -10.45
CA GLY A 114 -15.17 -7.76 -9.16
C GLY A 114 -13.92 -7.47 -8.32
N THR A 115 -12.74 -7.48 -8.94
CA THR A 115 -11.49 -7.15 -8.26
C THR A 115 -11.48 -5.71 -7.77
N LEU A 116 -11.86 -4.74 -8.60
CA LEU A 116 -11.86 -3.33 -8.19
C LEU A 116 -12.84 -3.05 -7.04
N VAL A 117 -14.01 -3.69 -7.03
CA VAL A 117 -14.99 -3.57 -5.94
C VAL A 117 -14.48 -4.21 -4.66
N VAL A 118 -13.96 -5.44 -4.74
CA VAL A 118 -13.45 -6.18 -3.57
C VAL A 118 -12.21 -5.50 -2.99
N PHE A 119 -11.29 -5.03 -3.82
CA PHE A 119 -10.06 -4.38 -3.36
C PHE A 119 -10.21 -2.87 -3.17
N MET A 120 -11.39 -2.28 -3.39
CA MET A 120 -11.62 -0.84 -3.21
C MET A 120 -11.08 -0.29 -1.88
N PRO A 121 -11.36 -0.89 -0.71
CA PRO A 121 -10.89 -0.35 0.56
C PRO A 121 -9.36 -0.41 0.69
N VAL A 122 -8.75 -1.44 0.11
CA VAL A 122 -7.29 -1.63 0.08
C VAL A 122 -6.65 -0.59 -0.84
N ILE A 123 -7.17 -0.39 -2.05
CA ILE A 123 -6.69 0.61 -3.03
C ILE A 123 -6.69 2.00 -2.39
N ILE A 124 -7.78 2.36 -1.70
CA ILE A 124 -7.92 3.65 -1.03
C ILE A 124 -6.84 3.85 0.04
N ARG A 125 -6.62 2.86 0.93
CA ARG A 125 -5.59 2.98 1.98
C ARG A 125 -4.19 3.00 1.39
N LEU A 126 -3.90 2.09 0.46
CA LEU A 126 -2.60 1.99 -0.18
C LEU A 126 -2.22 3.32 -0.84
N SER A 127 -3.17 3.94 -1.53
CA SER A 127 -2.93 5.20 -2.23
C SER A 127 -2.66 6.37 -1.27
N ARG A 128 -3.35 6.41 -0.12
CA ARG A 128 -3.02 7.38 0.95
C ARG A 128 -1.64 7.13 1.53
N ASN A 129 -1.28 5.87 1.76
CA ASN A 129 0.05 5.54 2.28
C ASN A 129 1.17 5.91 1.28
N ILE A 130 0.97 5.62 -0.01
CA ILE A 130 1.89 6.02 -1.10
C ILE A 130 2.03 7.54 -1.11
N TRP A 131 0.91 8.26 -1.11
CA TRP A 131 0.91 9.72 -1.16
C TRP A 131 1.67 10.33 0.01
N ILE A 132 1.38 9.92 1.24
CA ILE A 132 2.09 10.43 2.43
C ILE A 132 3.59 10.12 2.33
N ASN A 133 3.99 8.93 1.86
CA ASN A 133 5.40 8.54 1.72
C ASN A 133 6.19 9.30 0.62
N PHE A 134 5.50 10.01 -0.27
CA PHE A 134 6.16 10.95 -1.18
C PHE A 134 6.62 12.22 -0.46
N PHE A 135 5.81 12.73 0.49
CA PHE A 135 6.11 13.96 1.22
C PHE A 135 6.89 13.72 2.51
N VAL A 136 6.64 12.60 3.19
CA VAL A 136 7.29 12.24 4.44
C VAL A 136 8.26 11.09 4.17
N LYS A 137 9.55 11.34 4.43
CA LYS A 137 10.59 10.33 4.33
C LYS A 137 10.81 9.66 5.68
N PHE A 138 11.26 8.41 5.63
CA PHE A 138 11.70 7.67 6.79
C PHE A 138 12.93 8.35 7.42
N ASP A 139 12.93 8.41 8.75
CA ASP A 139 14.00 8.97 9.55
C ASP A 139 14.31 8.01 10.72
N ALA A 140 15.41 7.29 10.58
CA ALA A 140 15.86 6.31 11.57
C ALA A 140 16.19 6.94 12.93
N THR A 141 16.56 8.22 12.98
CA THR A 141 16.89 8.92 14.24
C THR A 141 15.66 9.15 15.12
N LYS A 142 14.46 9.08 14.54
CA LYS A 142 13.18 9.26 15.23
C LYS A 142 12.57 7.95 15.72
N ILE A 143 13.34 6.86 15.68
CA ILE A 143 12.90 5.54 16.14
C ILE A 143 12.84 5.46 17.68
N SER A 144 13.57 6.28 18.42
CA SER A 144 13.64 6.18 19.89
C SER A 144 14.20 7.43 20.57
N ASN A 145 13.71 8.64 20.27
CA ASN A 145 14.03 9.84 21.05
C ASN A 145 12.94 10.10 22.12
N GLN A 146 12.69 9.07 22.93
CA GLN A 146 12.08 9.14 24.26
C GLN A 146 12.77 8.11 25.17
N SER A 147 14.09 8.22 25.29
CA SER A 147 14.78 7.89 26.53
C SER A 147 15.38 9.21 26.99
N ALA A 148 15.07 9.57 28.24
CA ALA A 148 15.48 10.79 28.94
C ALA A 148 16.94 11.22 28.68
#